data_AF-A0A512BSR9-F1
#
_entry.id   AF-A0A512BSR9-F1
#
_cell.length_a   1.000
_cell.length_b   1.000
_cell.length_c   1.000
_cell.angle_alpha   90.00
_cell.angle_beta   90.00
_cell.angle_gamma   90.00
#
_symmetry.space_group_name_H-M   'P 1'
#
loop_
_entity.id
_entity.type
_entity.pdbx_description
1 polymer ?
#
loop_
_entity_poly.entity_id
_entity_poly.type
_entity_poly.pdbx_seq_one_letter_code
_entity_poly.pdbx_strand_id
1 'polypeptide(L)'
;MDRYRVQEWLNFISTKLHGSFMPLWRPASSAAERQSSIDNLYRLFGYLDGHLADRPYLLGKQFTVADAYGFTVLNWTHFHRISLAKHPWLLAYMKRVAARPGVKEAMGAEGVKALC
;
A
#
# COMPACT_ATOMS: atom_id res chain seq x y z
N MET A 1 -18.63 -15.02 5.13
CA MET A 1 -17.72 -14.89 3.97
C MET A 1 -16.79 -13.68 4.10
N ASP A 2 -17.28 -12.52 4.54
CA ASP A 2 -16.50 -11.27 4.61
C ASP A 2 -15.21 -11.36 5.44
N ARG A 3 -15.23 -12.06 6.58
CA ARG A 3 -14.02 -12.26 7.41
C ARG A 3 -12.88 -12.97 6.66
N TYR A 4 -13.19 -13.99 5.86
CA TYR A 4 -12.17 -14.71 5.10
C TYR A 4 -11.60 -13.88 3.96
N ARG A 5 -12.41 -13.01 3.35
CA ARG A 5 -11.93 -12.04 2.36
C ARG A 5 -11.01 -10.99 2.99
N VAL A 6 -11.29 -10.56 4.22
CA VAL A 6 -10.35 -9.68 4.97
C VAL A 6 -9.04 -10.43 5.22
N GLN A 7 -9.09 -11.69 5.66
CA GLN A 7 -7.89 -12.50 5.89
C GLN A 7 -7.08 -12.75 4.61
N GLU A 8 -7.74 -12.98 3.49
CA GLU A 8 -7.12 -13.07 2.17
C GLU A 8 -6.33 -11.80 1.84
N TRP A 9 -6.93 -10.63 2.01
CA TRP A 9 -6.25 -9.35 1.80
C TRP A 9 -5.11 -9.11 2.78
N LEU A 10 -5.28 -9.42 4.06
CA LEU A 10 -4.22 -9.31 5.06
C LEU A 10 -3.03 -10.22 4.69
N ASN A 11 -3.30 -11.44 4.23
CA ASN A 11 -2.26 -12.36 3.79
C ASN A 11 -1.56 -11.86 2.52
N PHE A 12 -2.31 -11.34 1.55
CA PHE A 12 -1.74 -10.71 0.35
C PHE A 12 -0.84 -9.53 0.71
N ILE A 13 -1.31 -8.61 1.55
CA ILE A 13 -0.53 -7.44 1.97
C ILE A 13 0.73 -7.90 2.71
N SER A 14 0.62 -8.85 3.64
CA SER A 14 1.77 -9.30 4.42
C SER A 14 2.83 -10.01 3.58
N THR A 15 2.43 -10.91 2.67
CA THR A 15 3.37 -11.80 1.98
C THR A 15 3.82 -11.28 0.62
N LYS A 16 2.96 -10.55 -0.09
CA LYS A 16 3.27 -10.03 -1.42
C LYS A 16 3.72 -8.58 -1.34
N LEU A 17 2.90 -7.72 -0.73
CA LEU A 17 3.17 -6.28 -0.76
C LEU A 17 4.30 -5.90 0.21
N HIS A 18 4.12 -6.13 1.50
CA HIS A 18 5.11 -5.85 2.55
C HIS A 18 6.42 -6.57 2.26
N GLY A 19 6.38 -7.88 2.00
CA GLY A 19 7.57 -8.66 1.66
C GLY A 19 8.39 -8.08 0.50
N SER A 20 7.73 -7.49 -0.51
CA SER A 20 8.41 -6.88 -1.65
C SER A 20 9.23 -5.65 -1.29
N PHE A 21 8.95 -4.96 -0.18
CA PHE A 21 9.77 -3.82 0.28
C PHE A 21 11.04 -4.23 1.03
N MET A 22 11.16 -5.48 1.48
CA MET A 22 12.27 -5.90 2.35
C MET A 22 13.67 -5.63 1.75
N PRO A 23 13.94 -5.90 0.46
CA PRO A 23 15.23 -5.55 -0.14
C PRO A 23 15.53 -4.04 -0.16
N LEU A 24 14.51 -3.19 -0.10
CA LEU A 24 14.68 -1.74 -0.13
C LEU A 24 15.11 -1.18 1.23
N TRP A 25 14.72 -1.85 2.32
CA TRP A 25 15.09 -1.51 3.69
C TRP A 25 16.42 -2.11 4.14
N ARG A 26 16.89 -3.18 3.51
CA ARG A 26 18.15 -3.86 3.87
C ARG A 26 19.34 -3.14 3.22
N PRO A 27 20.29 -2.59 4.00
CA PRO A 27 21.48 -1.93 3.44
C PRO A 27 22.38 -2.88 2.65
N ALA A 28 22.36 -4.18 3.00
CA ALA A 28 23.16 -5.21 2.36
C ALA A 28 22.60 -5.70 1.01
N SER A 29 21.40 -5.28 0.61
CA SER A 29 20.83 -5.70 -0.68
C SER A 29 21.58 -5.10 -1.85
N SER A 30 21.93 -5.94 -2.81
CA SER A 30 22.58 -5.54 -4.05
C SER A 30 21.67 -4.63 -4.90
N ALA A 31 22.26 -3.87 -5.82
CA ALA A 31 21.50 -3.03 -6.74
C ALA A 31 20.49 -3.84 -7.58
N ALA A 32 20.87 -5.06 -7.99
CA ALA A 32 20.00 -5.95 -8.76
C ALA A 32 18.79 -6.43 -7.95
N GLU A 33 18.97 -6.81 -6.68
CA GLU A 33 17.87 -7.21 -5.80
C GLU A 33 16.91 -6.05 -5.54
N ARG A 34 17.45 -4.84 -5.31
CA ARG A 34 16.65 -3.63 -5.11
C ARG A 34 15.83 -3.30 -6.36
N GLN A 35 16.44 -3.37 -7.55
CA GLN A 35 15.73 -3.13 -8.80
C GLN A 35 14.65 -4.19 -9.05
N SER A 36 14.94 -5.47 -8.84
CA SER A 36 13.96 -6.55 -8.96
C SER A 36 12.76 -6.38 -8.02
N SER A 37 13.01 -5.90 -6.80
CA SER A 37 11.97 -5.53 -5.83
C SER A 37 11.10 -4.39 -6.34
N ILE A 38 11.68 -3.32 -6.88
CA ILE A 38 10.95 -2.18 -7.47
C ILE A 38 10.08 -2.64 -8.65
N ASP A 39 10.63 -3.45 -9.55
CA ASP A 39 9.89 -3.99 -10.69
C ASP A 39 8.71 -4.84 -10.23
N ASN A 40 8.91 -5.64 -9.18
CA ASN A 40 7.84 -6.42 -8.57
C ASN A 40 6.75 -5.54 -7.94
N LEU A 41 7.14 -4.47 -7.22
CA LEU A 41 6.21 -3.51 -6.65
C LEU A 41 5.34 -2.86 -7.73
N TYR A 42 5.92 -2.44 -8.86
CA TYR A 42 5.14 -1.89 -9.96
C TYR A 42 4.12 -2.87 -10.54
N ARG A 43 4.45 -4.17 -10.64
CA ARG A 43 3.46 -5.19 -11.02
C ARG A 43 2.32 -5.30 -10.02
N LEU A 44 2.62 -5.26 -8.71
CA LEU A 44 1.61 -5.29 -7.65
C LEU A 44 0.76 -4.02 -7.64
N PHE A 45 1.34 -2.86 -7.92
CA PHE A 45 0.59 -1.61 -8.05
C PHE A 45 -0.39 -1.65 -9.21
N GLY A 46 0.00 -2.21 -10.36
CA GLY A 46 -0.92 -2.43 -11.49
C GLY A 46 -2.10 -3.34 -11.11
N TYR A 47 -1.83 -4.42 -10.37
CA TYR A 47 -2.90 -5.30 -9.87
C TYR A 47 -3.85 -4.57 -8.90
N LEU A 48 -3.31 -3.83 -7.93
CA LEU A 48 -4.11 -3.07 -6.97
C LEU A 48 -4.91 -1.95 -7.65
N ASP A 49 -4.31 -1.25 -8.61
CA ASP A 49 -4.97 -0.19 -9.37
C ASP A 49 -6.19 -0.70 -10.14
N GLY A 50 -6.03 -1.83 -10.85
CA GLY A 50 -7.14 -2.49 -11.53
C GLY A 50 -8.21 -2.97 -10.56
N HIS A 51 -7.81 -3.53 -9.40
CA HIS A 51 -8.75 -3.96 -8.36
C HIS A 51 -9.53 -2.78 -7.74
N LEU A 52 -8.93 -1.59 -7.66
CA LEU A 52 -9.51 -0.39 -7.06
C LEU A 52 -10.29 0.48 -8.06
N ALA A 53 -10.34 0.10 -9.34
CA ALA A 53 -11.00 0.88 -10.38
C ALA A 53 -12.50 1.15 -10.12
N ASP A 54 -13.20 0.18 -9.53
CA ASP A 54 -14.63 0.23 -9.18
C ASP A 54 -14.88 0.08 -7.67
N ARG A 55 -13.83 0.14 -6.84
CA ARG A 55 -13.89 -0.13 -5.40
C ARG A 55 -13.23 1.00 -4.60
N PRO A 56 -13.94 1.67 -3.68
CA PRO A 56 -13.32 2.72 -2.87
C PRO A 56 -12.33 2.19 -1.82
N TYR A 57 -12.44 0.91 -1.44
CA TYR A 57 -11.57 0.18 -0.50
C TYR A 57 -11.34 -1.26 -0.99
N LEU A 58 -10.40 -2.00 -0.39
CA LEU A 58 -9.98 -3.33 -0.84
C LEU A 58 -11.14 -4.35 -0.89
N LEU A 59 -12.11 -4.25 0.02
CA LEU A 59 -13.31 -5.10 0.06
C LEU A 59 -14.57 -4.39 -0.47
N GLY A 60 -14.42 -3.35 -1.28
CA GLY A 60 -15.55 -2.60 -1.85
C GLY A 60 -15.87 -1.36 -1.01
N LYS A 61 -17.09 -1.25 -0.47
CA LYS A 61 -17.60 0.01 0.11
C LYS A 61 -17.14 0.29 1.54
N GLN A 62 -16.80 -0.75 2.30
CA GLN A 62 -16.46 -0.61 3.72
C GLN A 62 -14.94 -0.59 3.92
N PHE A 63 -14.47 0.35 4.73
CA PHE A 63 -13.10 0.37 5.20
C PHE A 63 -12.89 -0.72 6.24
N THR A 64 -11.79 -1.45 6.14
CA THR A 64 -11.43 -2.56 7.02
C THR A 64 -9.99 -2.43 7.53
N VAL A 65 -9.60 -3.33 8.44
CA VAL A 65 -8.21 -3.44 8.89
C VAL A 65 -7.22 -3.75 7.76
N ALA A 66 -7.68 -4.39 6.67
CA ALA A 66 -6.84 -4.61 5.50
C ALA A 66 -6.46 -3.29 4.82
N ASP A 67 -7.37 -2.32 4.77
CA ASP A 67 -7.11 -1.02 4.18
C ASP A 67 -6.10 -0.21 5.01
N ALA A 68 -6.22 -0.28 6.35
CA ALA A 68 -5.25 0.33 7.26
C ALA A 68 -3.84 -0.23 7.01
N TYR A 69 -3.70 -1.56 6.95
CA TYR A 69 -2.40 -2.19 6.71
C TYR A 69 -1.86 -1.89 5.31
N GLY A 70 -2.71 -2.00 4.28
CA GLY A 70 -2.35 -1.69 2.90
C GLY A 70 -1.86 -0.26 2.74
N PHE A 71 -2.57 0.71 3.36
CA PHE A 71 -2.16 2.11 3.36
C PHE A 71 -0.78 2.32 3.99
N THR A 72 -0.54 1.75 5.17
CA THR A 72 0.77 1.88 5.85
C THR A 72 1.92 1.38 4.97
N VAL A 73 1.76 0.19 4.37
CA VAL A 73 2.80 -0.41 3.52
C VAL A 73 2.98 0.38 2.23
N LEU A 74 1.89 0.81 1.58
CA LEU A 74 1.97 1.63 0.37
C LEU A 74 2.59 3.01 0.63
N ASN A 75 2.43 3.56 1.83
CA ASN A 75 3.06 4.82 2.22
C ASN A 75 4.61 4.73 2.20
N TRP A 76 5.19 3.52 2.27
CA TRP A 76 6.64 3.34 2.15
C TRP A 76 7.23 3.68 0.78
N THR A 77 6.38 3.76 -0.25
CA THR A 77 6.80 4.27 -1.57
C THR A 77 7.46 5.64 -1.47
N HIS A 78 7.04 6.48 -0.51
CA HIS A 78 7.64 7.78 -0.25
C HIS A 78 9.10 7.69 0.19
N PHE A 79 9.40 6.85 1.18
CA PHE A 79 10.77 6.66 1.70
C PHE A 79 11.73 6.16 0.61
N HIS A 80 11.22 5.42 -0.37
CA HIS A 80 11.98 4.88 -1.49
C HIS A 80 11.84 5.67 -2.80
N ARG A 81 11.14 6.81 -2.78
CA ARG A 81 10.92 7.67 -3.96
C ARG A 81 10.31 6.92 -5.15
N ILE A 82 9.42 5.97 -4.87
CA ILE A 82 8.68 5.21 -5.88
C ILE A 82 7.38 5.94 -6.19
N SER A 83 7.11 6.19 -7.48
CA SER A 83 5.95 6.97 -7.88
C SER A 83 4.73 6.09 -8.13
N LEU A 84 3.58 6.49 -7.58
CA LEU A 84 2.27 5.89 -7.88
C LEU A 84 1.54 6.61 -9.04
N ALA A 85 2.15 7.59 -9.69
CA ALA A 85 1.46 8.46 -10.65
C ALA A 85 0.82 7.73 -11.86
N LYS A 86 1.34 6.56 -12.23
CA LYS A 86 0.77 5.72 -13.30
C LYS A 86 -0.43 4.87 -12.86
N HIS A 87 -0.79 4.91 -11.58
CA HIS A 87 -1.83 4.10 -10.94
C HIS A 87 -2.88 5.03 -10.30
N PRO A 88 -3.77 5.63 -11.11
CA PRO A 88 -4.68 6.67 -10.64
C PRO A 88 -5.71 6.19 -9.62
N TRP A 89 -6.19 4.96 -9.72
CA TRP A 89 -7.17 4.38 -8.79
C TRP A 89 -6.52 4.03 -7.45
N LEU A 90 -5.32 3.48 -7.50
CA LEU A 90 -4.49 3.25 -6.30
C LEU A 90 -4.16 4.58 -5.62
N LEU A 91 -3.82 5.61 -6.38
CA LEU A 91 -3.59 6.94 -5.84
C LEU A 91 -4.86 7.49 -5.19
N ALA A 92 -6.01 7.44 -5.86
CA ALA A 92 -7.28 7.88 -5.31
C ALA A 92 -7.67 7.13 -4.02
N TYR A 93 -7.38 5.83 -3.95
CA TYR A 93 -7.52 5.01 -2.75
C TYR A 93 -6.62 5.53 -1.61
N MET A 94 -5.34 5.78 -1.86
CA MET A 94 -4.41 6.34 -0.86
C MET A 94 -4.90 7.69 -0.33
N LYS A 95 -5.37 8.57 -1.22
CA LYS A 95 -5.96 9.87 -0.84
C LYS A 95 -7.18 9.72 0.06
N ARG A 96 -8.04 8.75 -0.26
CA ARG A 96 -9.24 8.48 0.51
C ARG A 96 -8.93 7.94 1.90
N VAL A 97 -7.98 7.02 2.03
CA VAL A 97 -7.60 6.46 3.34
C VAL A 97 -6.89 7.52 4.19
N ALA A 98 -5.98 8.30 3.60
CA ALA A 98 -5.32 9.43 4.28
C ALA A 98 -6.30 10.50 4.80
N ALA A 99 -7.44 10.69 4.14
CA ALA A 99 -8.43 11.67 4.56
C ALA A 99 -9.19 11.28 5.84
N ARG A 100 -9.12 10.03 6.28
CA ARG A 100 -9.87 9.51 7.44
C ARG A 100 -9.36 10.14 8.75
N PRO A 101 -10.25 10.57 9.67
CA PRO A 101 -9.83 11.22 10.93
C PRO A 101 -8.80 10.43 11.73
N GLY A 102 -9.04 9.13 11.97
CA GLY A 102 -8.09 8.29 12.73
C GLY A 102 -6.75 8.08 12.04
N VAL A 103 -6.70 8.14 10.70
CA VAL A 103 -5.43 8.09 9.96
C VAL A 103 -4.68 9.40 10.15
N LYS A 104 -5.35 10.55 10.02
CA LYS A 104 -4.72 11.86 10.26
C LYS A 104 -4.19 12.00 11.68
N GLU A 105 -4.95 11.54 12.66
CA GLU A 105 -4.56 11.54 14.08
C GLU A 105 -3.30 10.68 14.30
N ALA A 106 -3.31 9.42 13.85
CA ALA A 106 -2.16 8.52 13.97
C ALA A 106 -0.91 9.10 13.28
N MET A 107 -1.07 9.63 12.07
CA MET A 107 0.04 10.24 11.33
C MET A 107 0.58 11.49 12.02
N GLY A 108 -0.30 12.34 12.58
CA GLY A 108 0.10 13.46 13.42
C GLY A 108 0.88 13.05 14.67
N ALA A 109 0.42 11.99 15.35
CA ALA A 109 1.07 11.45 16.55
C ALA A 109 2.45 10.83 16.25
N GLU A 110 2.61 10.16 15.11
CA GLU A 110 3.88 9.58 14.66
C GLU A 110 4.84 10.60 14.03
N GLY A 111 4.40 11.85 13.82
CA GLY A 111 5.19 12.89 13.15
C GLY A 111 5.37 12.67 11.64
N VAL A 112 4.56 11.80 11.04
CA VAL A 112 4.60 11.46 9.61
C VAL A 112 3.46 12.19 8.91
N LYS A 113 3.68 12.79 7.74
CA LYS A 113 2.57 13.36 6.96
C LYS A 113 1.95 12.31 6.05
N ALA A 114 0.62 12.26 5.99
CA ALA A 114 -0.11 11.55 4.95
C ALA A 114 0.20 12.26 3.63
N LEU A 115 1.02 11.67 2.78
CA LEU A 115 1.43 12.31 1.53
C LEU A 115 0.72 11.60 0.38
N CYS A 116 -0.15 12.36 -0.27
CA CYS A 116 -1.19 11.97 -1.23
C CYS A 116 -0.94 12.63 -2.57
#